data_AF-A0A6I6GW17-F1
#
_entry.id   AF-A0A6I6GW17-F1
#
_cell.length_a   1.000
_cell.length_b   1.000
_cell.length_c   1.000
_cell.angle_alpha   90.00
_cell.angle_beta   90.00
_cell.angle_gamma   90.00
#
_symmetry.space_group_name_H-M   'P 1'
#
loop_
_entity.id
_entity.type
_entity.pdbx_description
1 polymer ?
#
loop_
_entity_poly.entity_id
_entity_poly.type
_entity_poly.pdbx_seq_one_letter_code
_entity_poly.pdbx_strand_id
1 'polypeptide(L)'
;MKTRLLSLLFALCFTTALSAQPFSKMLLDTISILPASDSDYVFFTADYDHDRISDLWVVKTRNTGSKMTELHILDGASKFQKFSLQTATSLPLSGNDFDFGAGDFDRDNVLDLYCIKKKNTATNSAEVHILNGASKYQFYLVQTGTPVPAGPDHAFFVKDMDNNQIPDLYCVKTYNTGSLKNEVHVLNGLTKYTKFMLQTATVLKLNARDFTYIAEDYEWDGFVDLFAVQTAGTASNFTEVHLLNGRFNYTGFRLQTATALPLIDKSENIVLTGDIDTDDARDLIVLKYRNTQSGKVEIKVAGFQKKPKEPKKKKEDKD
;
A
#
# COMPACT_ATOMS: atom_id res chain seq x y z
N MET A 1 -21.98 19.32 -45.96
CA MET A 1 -20.91 20.02 -45.22
C MET A 1 -21.19 20.22 -43.72
N LYS A 2 -22.19 19.53 -43.12
CA LYS A 2 -22.57 19.69 -41.68
C LYS A 2 -22.39 18.44 -40.80
N THR A 3 -21.84 17.35 -41.33
CA THR A 3 -21.72 16.06 -40.62
C THR A 3 -20.30 15.73 -40.14
N ARG A 4 -19.29 16.56 -40.43
CA ARG A 4 -17.91 16.38 -39.94
C ARG A 4 -17.54 17.23 -38.72
N LEU A 5 -18.39 18.17 -38.31
CA LEU A 5 -18.11 19.04 -37.15
C LEU A 5 -18.58 18.40 -35.82
N LEU A 6 -19.58 17.51 -35.85
CA LEU A 6 -20.16 16.91 -34.65
C LEU A 6 -19.32 15.75 -34.11
N SER A 7 -18.59 15.01 -34.97
CA SER A 7 -17.67 13.95 -34.53
C SER A 7 -16.38 14.50 -33.92
N LEU A 8 -15.96 15.71 -34.32
CA LEU A 8 -14.78 16.36 -33.76
C LEU A 8 -15.07 16.97 -32.38
N LEU A 9 -16.28 17.51 -32.15
CA LEU A 9 -16.68 18.01 -30.82
C LEU A 9 -16.87 16.87 -29.79
N PHE A 10 -17.38 15.71 -30.20
CA PHE A 10 -17.54 14.55 -29.30
C PHE A 10 -16.20 13.90 -28.94
N ALA A 11 -15.26 13.84 -29.89
CA ALA A 11 -13.90 13.36 -29.64
C ALA A 11 -13.10 14.33 -28.75
N LEU A 12 -13.27 15.65 -28.94
CA LEU A 12 -12.59 16.64 -28.10
C LEU A 12 -13.16 16.69 -26.67
N CYS A 13 -14.46 16.44 -26.49
CA CYS A 13 -15.09 16.42 -25.17
C CYS A 13 -14.74 15.16 -24.35
N PHE A 14 -14.42 14.03 -25.01
CA PHE A 14 -13.95 12.81 -24.36
C PHE A 14 -12.46 12.85 -24.01
N THR A 15 -11.61 13.47 -24.85
CA THR A 15 -10.18 13.64 -24.51
C THR A 15 -9.98 14.62 -23.35
N THR A 16 -10.83 15.65 -23.21
CA THR A 16 -10.79 16.57 -22.05
C THR A 16 -11.31 15.94 -20.76
N ALA A 17 -12.17 14.92 -20.84
CA ALA A 17 -12.74 14.28 -19.65
C ALA A 17 -11.78 13.30 -18.96
N LEU A 18 -10.83 12.71 -19.69
CA LEU A 18 -9.86 11.77 -19.14
C LEU A 18 -8.73 12.46 -18.35
N SER A 19 -8.39 13.71 -18.71
CA SER A 19 -7.26 14.44 -18.09
C SER A 19 -7.52 14.96 -16.68
N ALA A 20 -8.70 14.67 -16.09
CA ALA A 20 -9.07 15.12 -14.74
C ALA A 20 -9.51 13.95 -13.82
N GLN A 21 -9.41 12.70 -14.28
CA GLN A 21 -9.66 11.53 -13.45
C GLN A 21 -8.41 11.15 -12.65
N PRO A 22 -8.54 10.76 -11.37
CA PRO A 22 -7.41 10.22 -10.62
C PRO A 22 -6.76 9.03 -11.32
N PHE A 23 -5.44 8.87 -11.18
CA PHE A 23 -4.67 7.76 -11.77
C PHE A 23 -4.70 7.70 -13.30
N SER A 24 -5.06 8.78 -13.99
CA SER A 24 -5.08 8.83 -15.47
C SER A 24 -3.74 9.26 -16.08
N LYS A 25 -2.86 9.88 -15.28
CA LYS A 25 -1.52 10.34 -15.70
C LYS A 25 -0.45 9.36 -15.22
N MET A 26 0.35 8.84 -16.13
CA MET A 26 1.59 8.13 -15.77
C MET A 26 2.65 9.14 -15.31
N LEU A 27 3.18 8.96 -14.11
CA LEU A 27 4.24 9.79 -13.53
C LEU A 27 5.63 9.22 -13.81
N LEU A 28 5.75 7.89 -13.76
CA LEU A 28 7.02 7.19 -13.90
C LEU A 28 6.84 5.86 -14.63
N ASP A 29 7.80 5.54 -15.48
CA ASP A 29 8.00 4.23 -16.10
C ASP A 29 9.52 3.99 -16.13
N THR A 30 10.01 3.10 -15.26
CA THR A 30 11.45 2.89 -15.06
C THR A 30 11.75 1.45 -14.70
N ILE A 31 13.02 1.07 -14.80
CA ILE A 31 13.57 -0.12 -14.13
C ILE A 31 14.21 0.30 -12.82
N SER A 32 14.29 -0.58 -11.83
CA SER A 32 15.08 -0.34 -10.61
C SER A 32 16.49 -0.92 -10.71
N ILE A 33 17.32 -0.72 -9.69
CA ILE A 33 18.60 -1.45 -9.55
C ILE A 33 18.43 -2.90 -9.09
N LEU A 34 17.26 -3.25 -8.51
CA LEU A 34 17.00 -4.58 -7.97
C LEU A 34 16.77 -5.62 -9.09
N PRO A 35 17.48 -6.77 -9.07
CA PRO A 35 17.21 -7.86 -10.00
C PRO A 35 15.78 -8.41 -9.86
N ALA A 36 15.23 -8.95 -10.95
CA ALA A 36 13.99 -9.72 -10.88
C ALA A 36 14.20 -11.03 -10.10
N SER A 37 13.16 -11.53 -9.42
CA SER A 37 13.17 -12.79 -8.66
C SER A 37 11.81 -13.49 -8.72
N ASP A 38 11.83 -14.82 -8.77
CA ASP A 38 10.66 -15.67 -8.95
C ASP A 38 9.74 -15.81 -7.72
N SER A 39 10.06 -15.21 -6.56
CA SER A 39 9.18 -14.98 -5.38
C SER A 39 9.93 -14.71 -4.07
N ASP A 40 11.22 -14.34 -4.11
CA ASP A 40 11.98 -14.16 -2.87
C ASP A 40 11.63 -12.86 -2.12
N TYR A 41 10.93 -11.93 -2.78
CA TYR A 41 10.70 -10.59 -2.29
C TYR A 41 9.28 -10.35 -1.79
N VAL A 42 9.17 -9.63 -0.68
CA VAL A 42 7.98 -8.87 -0.29
C VAL A 42 8.31 -7.39 -0.41
N PHE A 43 7.36 -6.61 -0.93
CA PHE A 43 7.55 -5.18 -1.18
C PHE A 43 6.53 -4.36 -0.40
N PHE A 44 6.97 -3.20 0.07
CA PHE A 44 6.11 -2.13 0.55
C PHE A 44 6.83 -0.78 0.38
N THR A 45 6.14 0.30 0.71
CA THR A 45 6.65 1.67 0.58
C THR A 45 6.64 2.35 1.94
N ALA A 46 7.67 3.14 2.21
CA ALA A 46 7.76 4.07 3.33
C ALA A 46 8.90 5.04 3.06
N ASP A 47 8.79 6.28 3.55
CA ASP A 47 9.84 7.30 3.46
C ASP A 47 10.93 7.00 4.51
N TYR A 48 12.06 6.45 4.07
CA TYR A 48 13.13 5.98 4.96
C TYR A 48 14.08 7.10 5.37
N ASP A 49 14.36 8.04 4.47
CA ASP A 49 15.33 9.12 4.69
C ASP A 49 14.70 10.49 4.98
N HIS A 50 13.37 10.54 5.13
CA HIS A 50 12.57 11.70 5.48
C HIS A 50 12.62 12.81 4.42
N ASP A 51 12.80 12.45 3.15
CA ASP A 51 12.80 13.38 2.03
C ASP A 51 11.41 13.65 1.44
N ARG A 52 10.36 13.00 1.99
CA ARG A 52 8.95 13.03 1.59
C ARG A 52 8.62 12.28 0.31
N ILE A 53 9.59 11.62 -0.31
CA ILE A 53 9.40 10.73 -1.44
C ILE A 53 9.37 9.32 -0.90
N SER A 54 8.40 8.52 -1.36
CA SER A 54 8.31 7.13 -0.89
C SER A 54 9.44 6.28 -1.44
N ASP A 55 10.21 5.65 -0.55
CA ASP A 55 11.20 4.65 -0.90
C ASP A 55 10.55 3.27 -1.10
N LEU A 56 11.24 2.43 -1.87
CA LEU A 56 10.84 1.03 -2.05
C LEU A 56 11.57 0.13 -1.04
N TRP A 57 10.81 -0.42 -0.11
CA TRP A 57 11.30 -1.41 0.84
C TRP A 57 11.12 -2.81 0.28
N VAL A 58 12.20 -3.58 0.31
CA VAL A 58 12.30 -4.91 -0.28
C VAL A 58 12.81 -5.86 0.78
N VAL A 59 11.93 -6.75 1.23
CA VAL A 59 12.27 -7.80 2.17
C VAL A 59 12.54 -9.08 1.40
N LYS A 60 13.80 -9.51 1.36
CA LYS A 60 14.19 -10.79 0.76
C LYS A 60 14.05 -11.89 1.81
N THR A 61 13.07 -12.76 1.60
CA THR A 61 12.57 -13.73 2.58
C THR A 61 13.17 -15.14 2.41
N ARG A 62 13.81 -15.41 1.28
CA ARG A 62 14.35 -16.71 0.85
C ARG A 62 15.61 -16.51 0.02
N ASN A 63 16.41 -17.58 -0.14
CA ASN A 63 17.60 -17.60 -1.01
C ASN A 63 18.57 -16.42 -0.75
N THR A 64 18.67 -16.03 0.52
CA THR A 64 19.48 -14.90 1.02
C THR A 64 20.93 -15.32 1.22
N GLY A 65 21.88 -14.41 1.00
CA GLY A 65 23.30 -14.68 1.23
C GLY A 65 23.64 -14.85 2.72
N SER A 66 22.91 -14.14 3.58
CA SER A 66 23.08 -14.16 5.04
C SER A 66 22.45 -15.36 5.75
N LYS A 67 21.57 -16.12 5.07
CA LYS A 67 20.68 -17.15 5.64
C LYS A 67 19.65 -16.60 6.66
N MET A 68 19.52 -15.29 6.72
CA MET A 68 18.51 -14.56 7.50
C MET A 68 17.64 -13.76 6.52
N THR A 69 16.49 -13.28 6.97
CA THR A 69 15.72 -12.31 6.15
C THR A 69 16.57 -11.06 5.93
N GLU A 70 16.68 -10.61 4.68
CA GLU A 70 17.46 -9.41 4.31
C GLU A 70 16.51 -8.26 3.96
N LEU A 71 16.87 -7.05 4.36
CA LEU A 71 16.16 -5.83 4.03
C LEU A 71 17.01 -4.98 3.08
N HIS A 72 16.42 -4.57 1.98
CA HIS A 72 16.99 -3.65 0.99
C HIS A 72 16.02 -2.49 0.80
N ILE A 73 16.52 -1.25 0.84
CA ILE A 73 15.72 -0.05 0.64
C ILE A 73 16.28 0.69 -0.56
N LEU A 74 15.43 0.94 -1.56
CA LEU A 74 15.78 1.67 -2.76
C LEU A 74 15.23 3.10 -2.69
N ASP A 75 16.12 4.06 -2.91
CA ASP A 75 15.89 5.51 -2.86
C ASP A 75 14.86 5.96 -3.92
N GLY A 76 13.72 6.48 -3.47
CA GLY A 76 12.65 7.00 -4.31
C GLY A 76 13.07 8.23 -5.13
N ALA A 77 13.80 9.18 -4.53
CA ALA A 77 14.31 10.37 -5.22
C ALA A 77 15.30 10.03 -6.34
N SER A 78 16.04 8.94 -6.19
CA SER A 78 16.89 8.40 -7.28
C SER A 78 16.10 7.69 -8.39
N LYS A 79 14.76 7.60 -8.29
CA LYS A 79 13.91 6.73 -9.11
C LYS A 79 14.33 5.26 -8.98
N PHE A 80 14.57 4.83 -7.74
CA PHE A 80 14.93 3.47 -7.37
C PHE A 80 16.24 2.97 -8.02
N GLN A 81 17.17 3.88 -8.31
CA GLN A 81 18.48 3.58 -8.90
C GLN A 81 19.59 3.41 -7.87
N LYS A 82 19.34 3.72 -6.61
CA LYS A 82 20.31 3.60 -5.51
C LYS A 82 19.71 2.82 -4.36
N PHE A 83 20.58 2.13 -3.62
CA PHE A 83 20.21 1.57 -2.33
C PHE A 83 20.51 2.59 -1.23
N SER A 84 19.50 2.94 -0.44
CA SER A 84 19.66 3.68 0.82
C SER A 84 20.14 2.76 1.94
N LEU A 85 19.74 1.47 1.88
CA LEU A 85 20.14 0.45 2.83
C LEU A 85 20.18 -0.93 2.18
N GLN A 86 21.15 -1.75 2.60
CA GLN A 86 21.15 -3.20 2.40
C GLN A 86 21.70 -3.85 3.67
N THR A 87 20.91 -4.69 4.34
CA THR A 87 21.34 -5.36 5.57
C THR A 87 20.65 -6.71 5.76
N ALA A 88 21.33 -7.65 6.40
CA ALA A 88 20.65 -8.79 7.00
C ALA A 88 19.91 -8.31 8.25
N THR A 89 18.78 -8.91 8.58
CA THR A 89 18.03 -8.65 9.82
C THR A 89 18.25 -9.78 10.82
N SER A 90 17.83 -9.59 12.08
CA SER A 90 17.79 -10.68 13.06
C SER A 90 16.57 -11.60 12.92
N LEU A 91 15.70 -11.38 11.92
CA LEU A 91 14.61 -12.28 11.58
C LEU A 91 15.13 -13.49 10.80
N PRO A 92 14.87 -14.73 11.26
CA PRO A 92 15.11 -15.93 10.45
C PRO A 92 14.40 -15.85 9.10
N LEU A 93 14.73 -16.77 8.18
CA LEU A 93 14.02 -16.84 6.90
C LEU A 93 12.51 -16.91 7.10
N SER A 94 11.82 -15.91 6.56
CA SER A 94 10.40 -15.64 6.80
C SER A 94 9.48 -16.31 5.77
N GLY A 95 9.96 -16.51 4.55
CA GLY A 95 9.16 -17.06 3.45
C GLY A 95 7.86 -16.30 3.22
N ASN A 96 6.77 -17.03 2.92
CA ASN A 96 5.46 -16.44 2.56
C ASN A 96 4.50 -16.43 3.77
N ASP A 97 5.06 -16.55 4.98
CA ASP A 97 4.30 -16.64 6.23
C ASP A 97 4.14 -15.28 6.89
N PHE A 98 4.79 -14.25 6.34
CA PHE A 98 4.86 -12.91 6.90
C PHE A 98 4.31 -11.87 5.92
N ASP A 99 3.63 -10.88 6.48
CA ASP A 99 3.49 -9.54 5.88
C ASP A 99 4.47 -8.59 6.56
N PHE A 100 4.81 -7.49 5.91
CA PHE A 100 5.78 -6.51 6.40
C PHE A 100 5.25 -5.09 6.27
N GLY A 101 5.76 -4.22 7.14
CA GLY A 101 5.54 -2.78 7.07
C GLY A 101 6.62 -2.03 7.85
N ALA A 102 6.57 -0.71 7.84
CA ALA A 102 7.47 0.13 8.61
C ALA A 102 6.70 1.16 9.44
N GLY A 103 7.26 1.52 10.58
CA GLY A 103 6.72 2.54 11.47
C GLY A 103 7.65 2.77 12.66
N ASP A 104 7.59 3.93 13.27
CA ASP A 104 8.41 4.27 14.44
C ASP A 104 7.70 3.81 15.72
N PHE A 105 8.05 2.64 16.24
CA PHE A 105 7.39 2.06 17.41
C PHE A 105 7.86 2.68 18.73
N ASP A 106 9.17 2.89 18.87
CA ASP A 106 9.78 3.39 20.11
C ASP A 106 9.97 4.92 20.16
N ARG A 107 9.56 5.62 19.09
CA ARG A 107 9.54 7.08 18.94
C ARG A 107 10.94 7.68 18.95
N ASP A 108 11.89 6.98 18.35
CA ASP A 108 13.26 7.46 18.14
C ASP A 108 13.45 8.19 16.80
N ASN A 109 12.37 8.35 16.03
CA ASN A 109 12.32 8.97 14.70
C ASN A 109 13.09 8.17 13.62
N VAL A 110 13.31 6.88 13.86
CA VAL A 110 13.82 5.91 12.90
C VAL A 110 12.73 4.86 12.64
N LEU A 111 12.52 4.51 11.38
CA LEU A 111 11.53 3.49 11.04
C LEU A 111 11.98 2.10 11.47
N ASP A 112 11.15 1.42 12.27
CA ASP A 112 11.30 0.03 12.63
C ASP A 112 10.66 -0.89 11.58
N LEU A 113 11.19 -2.10 11.44
CA LEU A 113 10.60 -3.11 10.56
C LEU A 113 9.60 -3.96 11.33
N TYR A 114 8.35 -3.90 10.91
CA TYR A 114 7.28 -4.76 11.41
C TYR A 114 7.23 -6.03 10.57
N CYS A 115 7.37 -7.17 11.24
CA CYS A 115 7.32 -8.51 10.66
C CYS A 115 6.11 -9.23 11.25
N ILE A 116 5.03 -9.34 10.47
CA ILE A 116 3.75 -9.89 10.94
C ILE A 116 3.59 -11.31 10.44
N LYS A 117 3.86 -12.29 11.30
CA LYS A 117 3.68 -13.71 10.98
C LYS A 117 2.19 -14.03 11.00
N LYS A 118 1.61 -14.31 9.84
CA LYS A 118 0.16 -14.54 9.69
C LYS A 118 -0.26 -16.01 9.68
N LYS A 119 0.67 -16.93 9.41
CA LYS A 119 0.40 -18.39 9.42
C LYS A 119 1.62 -19.17 9.90
N ASN A 120 1.43 -20.45 10.20
CA ASN A 120 2.46 -21.32 10.80
C ASN A 120 3.05 -20.73 12.10
N THR A 121 2.21 -20.03 12.86
CA THR A 121 2.52 -19.32 14.10
C THR A 121 2.55 -20.28 15.28
N ALA A 122 3.40 -20.03 16.27
CA ALA A 122 3.45 -20.83 17.49
C ALA A 122 2.23 -20.62 18.39
N THR A 123 1.60 -19.44 18.30
CA THR A 123 0.48 -19.02 19.15
C THR A 123 -0.91 -19.42 18.62
N ASN A 124 -1.01 -19.96 17.40
CA ASN A 124 -2.26 -20.10 16.63
C ASN A 124 -2.99 -18.76 16.33
N SER A 125 -2.34 -17.64 16.64
CA SER A 125 -2.74 -16.28 16.29
C SER A 125 -1.67 -15.64 15.41
N ALA A 126 -2.00 -14.60 14.66
CA ALA A 126 -0.98 -13.77 14.04
C ALA A 126 -0.03 -13.22 15.11
N GLU A 127 1.26 -13.15 14.79
CA GLU A 127 2.32 -12.69 15.69
C GLU A 127 3.00 -11.46 15.11
N VAL A 128 3.25 -10.47 15.96
CA VAL A 128 3.97 -9.25 15.59
C VAL A 128 5.37 -9.32 16.16
N HIS A 129 6.35 -9.15 15.27
CA HIS A 129 7.76 -9.02 15.61
C HIS A 129 8.27 -7.69 15.06
N ILE A 130 8.77 -6.79 15.91
CA ILE A 130 9.26 -5.48 15.50
C ILE A 130 10.77 -5.45 15.68
N LEU A 131 11.51 -5.14 14.61
CA LEU A 131 12.96 -4.98 14.62
C LEU A 131 13.34 -3.50 14.64
N ASN A 132 14.17 -3.11 15.61
CA ASN A 132 14.57 -1.72 15.84
C ASN A 132 15.40 -1.17 14.65
N GLY A 133 14.94 -0.07 14.06
CA GLY A 133 15.59 0.61 12.94
C GLY A 133 16.96 1.20 13.30
N ALA A 134 17.08 1.87 14.45
CA ALA A 134 18.35 2.45 14.94
C ALA A 134 19.46 1.40 15.15
N SER A 135 19.10 0.15 15.39
CA SER A 135 20.02 -0.99 15.50
C SER A 135 20.40 -1.60 14.16
N LYS A 136 19.91 -1.04 13.04
CA LYS A 136 19.93 -1.66 11.70
C LYS A 136 19.24 -3.02 11.71
N TYR A 137 18.08 -3.09 12.36
CA TYR A 137 17.19 -4.25 12.40
C TYR A 137 17.83 -5.49 13.02
N GLN A 138 18.72 -5.31 14.00
CA GLN A 138 19.40 -6.39 14.71
C GLN A 138 18.73 -6.75 16.05
N PHE A 139 17.96 -5.84 16.64
CA PHE A 139 17.29 -6.08 17.92
C PHE A 139 15.76 -6.08 17.78
N TYR A 140 15.09 -6.95 18.54
CA TYR A 140 13.63 -6.97 18.62
C TYR A 140 13.14 -5.99 19.70
N LEU A 141 12.21 -5.10 19.34
CA LEU A 141 11.48 -4.23 20.28
C LEU A 141 10.26 -4.96 20.86
N VAL A 142 9.58 -5.73 20.01
CA VAL A 142 8.36 -6.45 20.34
C VAL A 142 8.39 -7.83 19.70
N GLN A 143 7.93 -8.83 20.45
CA GLN A 143 7.57 -10.15 19.96
C GLN A 143 6.32 -10.60 20.73
N THR A 144 5.17 -10.66 20.07
CA THR A 144 3.89 -10.93 20.74
C THR A 144 2.89 -11.61 19.83
N GLY A 145 2.04 -12.47 20.41
CA GLY A 145 0.82 -12.92 19.77
C GLY A 145 -0.24 -11.80 19.78
N THR A 146 -1.20 -11.89 18.87
CA THR A 146 -2.33 -10.97 18.76
C THR A 146 -3.65 -11.70 19.03
N PRO A 147 -4.77 -11.00 19.26
CA PRO A 147 -6.08 -11.66 19.30
C PRO A 147 -6.62 -12.01 17.91
N VAL A 148 -5.89 -11.72 16.82
CA VAL A 148 -6.28 -12.11 15.46
C VAL A 148 -5.81 -13.56 15.22
N PRO A 149 -6.71 -14.50 14.89
CA PRO A 149 -6.31 -15.88 14.55
C PRO A 149 -5.29 -15.93 13.40
N ALA A 150 -4.46 -16.96 13.36
CA ALA A 150 -3.60 -17.18 12.21
C ALA A 150 -4.45 -17.53 10.98
N GLY A 151 -4.09 -17.00 9.80
CA GLY A 151 -4.81 -17.22 8.55
C GLY A 151 -4.03 -16.75 7.32
N PRO A 152 -4.02 -17.51 6.21
CA PRO A 152 -3.32 -17.14 4.98
C PRO A 152 -3.99 -15.98 4.23
N ASP A 153 -5.29 -15.77 4.45
CA ASP A 153 -6.12 -14.77 3.74
C ASP A 153 -6.22 -13.43 4.50
N HIS A 154 -5.29 -13.21 5.43
CA HIS A 154 -5.14 -11.92 6.11
C HIS A 154 -4.14 -11.06 5.33
N ALA A 155 -4.45 -9.77 5.23
CA ALA A 155 -3.53 -8.74 4.80
C ALA A 155 -3.29 -7.77 5.96
N PHE A 156 -2.02 -7.59 6.34
CA PHE A 156 -1.64 -6.71 7.45
C PHE A 156 -0.96 -5.42 6.98
N PHE A 157 -1.25 -4.33 7.68
CA PHE A 157 -0.67 -2.99 7.41
C PHE A 157 -0.35 -2.27 8.72
N VAL A 158 0.66 -1.40 8.69
CA VAL A 158 1.13 -0.65 9.86
C VAL A 158 0.82 0.81 9.64
N LYS A 159 -0.02 1.38 10.50
CA LYS A 159 -0.41 2.79 10.43
C LYS A 159 -0.95 3.25 11.77
N ASP A 160 -0.66 4.48 12.16
CA ASP A 160 -1.22 5.10 13.37
C ASP A 160 -2.69 5.50 13.11
N MET A 161 -3.63 4.87 13.81
CA MET A 161 -5.07 5.12 13.63
C MET A 161 -5.56 6.32 14.43
N ASP A 162 -5.04 6.51 15.64
CA ASP A 162 -5.52 7.50 16.61
C ASP A 162 -4.57 8.70 16.77
N ASN A 163 -3.54 8.79 15.93
CA ASN A 163 -2.54 9.85 15.89
C ASN A 163 -1.76 9.97 17.21
N ASN A 164 -1.54 8.84 17.90
CA ASN A 164 -0.78 8.80 19.16
C ASN A 164 0.75 8.69 18.97
N GLN A 165 1.22 8.68 17.71
CA GLN A 165 2.59 8.49 17.24
C GLN A 165 3.18 7.10 17.49
N ILE A 166 2.34 6.10 17.76
CA ILE A 166 2.74 4.69 17.83
C ILE A 166 1.90 3.94 16.80
N PRO A 167 2.51 3.29 15.81
CA PRO A 167 1.77 2.61 14.77
C PRO A 167 0.88 1.47 15.31
N ASP A 168 -0.36 1.46 14.85
CA ASP A 168 -1.33 0.39 15.06
C ASP A 168 -1.22 -0.66 13.94
N LEU A 169 -1.80 -1.83 14.20
CA LEU A 169 -1.80 -2.93 13.25
C LEU A 169 -3.19 -3.15 12.65
N TYR A 170 -3.32 -2.89 11.37
CA TYR A 170 -4.49 -3.20 10.57
C TYR A 170 -4.44 -4.64 10.09
N CYS A 171 -5.58 -5.31 10.11
CA CYS A 171 -5.80 -6.62 9.52
C CYS A 171 -7.07 -6.57 8.68
N VAL A 172 -6.93 -6.79 7.37
CA VAL A 172 -8.07 -7.00 6.47
C VAL A 172 -8.27 -8.49 6.31
N LYS A 173 -9.44 -8.98 6.74
CA LYS A 173 -9.89 -10.35 6.53
C LYS A 173 -10.77 -10.42 5.30
N THR A 174 -10.39 -11.25 4.33
CA THR A 174 -11.10 -11.38 3.04
C THR A 174 -11.73 -12.75 2.83
N TYR A 175 -11.64 -13.65 3.82
CA TYR A 175 -12.16 -15.02 3.73
C TYR A 175 -12.69 -15.51 5.07
N ASN A 176 -13.68 -16.41 5.04
CA ASN A 176 -14.34 -17.00 6.21
C ASN A 176 -14.74 -15.96 7.28
N THR A 177 -15.26 -14.82 6.86
CA THR A 177 -15.67 -13.72 7.75
C THR A 177 -17.07 -13.96 8.31
N GLY A 178 -17.31 -13.52 9.55
CA GLY A 178 -18.61 -13.67 10.21
C GLY A 178 -19.70 -12.80 9.58
N SER A 179 -19.30 -11.68 8.98
CA SER A 179 -20.20 -10.72 8.32
C SER A 179 -20.52 -11.04 6.85
N LEU A 180 -19.88 -12.06 6.26
CA LEU A 180 -19.93 -12.34 4.81
C LEU A 180 -19.46 -11.17 3.93
N LYS A 181 -18.69 -10.24 4.51
CA LYS A 181 -18.01 -9.11 3.86
C LYS A 181 -16.53 -9.14 4.21
N ASN A 182 -15.71 -8.33 3.55
CA ASN A 182 -14.36 -8.12 4.08
C ASN A 182 -14.46 -7.37 5.41
N GLU A 183 -13.63 -7.73 6.39
CA GLU A 183 -13.63 -7.11 7.71
C GLU A 183 -12.29 -6.43 7.97
N VAL A 184 -12.34 -5.24 8.56
CA VAL A 184 -11.16 -4.53 9.06
C VAL A 184 -11.12 -4.67 10.56
N HIS A 185 -9.98 -5.13 11.05
CA HIS A 185 -9.65 -5.22 12.47
C HIS A 185 -8.41 -4.37 12.73
N VAL A 186 -8.43 -3.52 13.75
CA VAL A 186 -7.28 -2.67 14.10
C VAL A 186 -6.87 -2.97 15.54
N LEU A 187 -5.58 -3.26 15.74
CA LEU A 187 -4.97 -3.57 17.03
C LEU A 187 -4.12 -2.41 17.52
N ASN A 188 -4.27 -2.07 18.80
CA ASN A 188 -3.64 -0.90 19.40
C ASN A 188 -2.15 -1.11 19.68
N GLY A 189 -1.29 -0.26 19.13
CA GLY A 189 0.16 -0.25 19.30
C GLY A 189 0.61 0.00 20.74
N LEU A 190 -0.02 0.93 21.47
CA LEU A 190 0.26 1.18 22.91
C LEU A 190 0.03 -0.08 23.77
N THR A 191 -0.89 -0.96 23.37
CA THR A 191 -1.16 -2.22 24.07
C THR A 191 -0.27 -3.37 23.60
N LYS A 192 0.73 -3.09 22.76
CA LYS A 192 1.54 -4.09 22.03
C LYS A 192 0.64 -5.08 21.29
N TYR A 193 -0.37 -4.55 20.59
CA TYR A 193 -1.27 -5.29 19.71
C TYR A 193 -2.13 -6.36 20.43
N THR A 194 -2.33 -6.23 21.75
CA THR A 194 -3.14 -7.18 22.53
C THR A 194 -4.62 -6.81 22.58
N LYS A 195 -5.00 -5.56 22.24
CA LYS A 195 -6.39 -5.10 22.23
C LYS A 195 -6.80 -4.56 20.87
N PHE A 196 -8.06 -4.81 20.49
CA PHE A 196 -8.68 -4.18 19.35
C PHE A 196 -9.10 -2.74 19.66
N MET A 197 -8.88 -1.84 18.70
CA MET A 197 -9.46 -0.50 18.64
C MET A 197 -10.73 -0.48 17.79
N LEU A 198 -10.72 -1.27 16.71
CA LEU A 198 -11.81 -1.36 15.75
C LEU A 198 -11.97 -2.79 15.27
N GLN A 199 -13.21 -3.24 15.11
CA GLN A 199 -13.58 -4.45 14.38
C GLN A 199 -14.88 -4.13 13.62
N THR A 200 -14.82 -4.12 12.29
CA THR A 200 -15.96 -3.68 11.47
C THR A 200 -16.01 -4.42 10.14
N ALA A 201 -17.23 -4.65 9.64
CA ALA A 201 -17.44 -5.09 8.28
C ALA A 201 -17.32 -3.88 7.33
N THR A 202 -16.60 -4.07 6.23
CA THR A 202 -16.47 -3.04 5.19
C THR A 202 -17.69 -2.99 4.28
N VAL A 203 -17.74 -2.00 3.39
CA VAL A 203 -18.72 -1.95 2.29
C VAL A 203 -18.48 -3.04 1.22
N LEU A 204 -17.27 -3.60 1.14
CA LEU A 204 -16.91 -4.61 0.15
C LEU A 204 -17.50 -5.98 0.50
N LYS A 205 -18.15 -6.59 -0.49
CA LYS A 205 -18.56 -8.01 -0.40
C LYS A 205 -17.32 -8.91 -0.42
N LEU A 206 -17.46 -10.13 0.09
CA LEU A 206 -16.40 -11.15 0.03
C LEU A 206 -15.95 -11.38 -1.42
N ASN A 207 -14.75 -10.93 -1.74
CA ASN A 207 -14.08 -11.14 -3.02
C ASN A 207 -12.62 -11.50 -2.74
N ALA A 208 -12.32 -12.80 -2.67
CA ALA A 208 -11.10 -13.28 -2.05
C ALA A 208 -9.82 -13.17 -2.91
N ARG A 209 -9.91 -12.74 -4.18
CA ARG A 209 -8.75 -12.85 -5.10
C ARG A 209 -8.46 -11.66 -5.99
N ASP A 210 -9.37 -10.70 -6.17
CA ASP A 210 -9.15 -9.65 -7.16
C ASP A 210 -8.61 -8.35 -6.57
N PHE A 211 -8.61 -8.23 -5.24
CA PHE A 211 -8.17 -7.01 -4.56
C PHE A 211 -6.75 -7.13 -4.00
N THR A 212 -6.04 -6.01 -4.03
CA THR A 212 -4.89 -5.69 -3.17
C THR A 212 -5.34 -4.58 -2.22
N TYR A 213 -5.03 -4.72 -0.92
CA TYR A 213 -5.41 -3.74 0.09
C TYR A 213 -4.19 -2.94 0.53
N ILE A 214 -4.40 -1.66 0.84
CA ILE A 214 -3.37 -0.77 1.39
C ILE A 214 -4.04 0.24 2.33
N ALA A 215 -3.50 0.42 3.53
CA ALA A 215 -4.04 1.35 4.53
C ALA A 215 -3.22 2.65 4.55
N GLU A 216 -3.84 3.78 4.22
CA GLU A 216 -3.17 5.08 4.14
C GLU A 216 -4.16 6.21 4.45
N ASP A 217 -3.69 7.27 5.11
CA ASP A 217 -4.45 8.53 5.18
C ASP A 217 -4.27 9.25 3.84
N TYR A 218 -5.26 9.12 2.99
CA TYR A 218 -5.20 9.55 1.60
C TYR A 218 -5.39 11.06 1.41
N GLU A 219 -6.19 11.69 2.28
CA GLU A 219 -6.61 13.08 2.15
C GLU A 219 -6.06 13.99 3.25
N TRP A 220 -5.29 13.39 4.16
CA TRP A 220 -4.69 14.04 5.31
C TRP A 220 -5.75 14.65 6.23
N ASP A 221 -6.89 13.97 6.33
CA ASP A 221 -7.94 14.33 7.26
C ASP A 221 -7.71 13.73 8.66
N GLY A 222 -6.60 13.02 8.82
CA GLY A 222 -6.19 12.36 10.05
C GLY A 222 -6.84 10.98 10.25
N PHE A 223 -7.60 10.49 9.27
CA PHE A 223 -8.19 9.16 9.28
C PHE A 223 -7.54 8.28 8.22
N VAL A 224 -7.10 7.10 8.63
CA VAL A 224 -6.55 6.10 7.71
C VAL A 224 -7.68 5.54 6.86
N ASP A 225 -7.61 5.74 5.55
CA ASP A 225 -8.49 5.10 4.57
C ASP A 225 -7.94 3.72 4.16
N LEU A 226 -8.80 2.93 3.51
CA LEU A 226 -8.41 1.63 2.94
C LEU A 226 -8.56 1.66 1.42
N PHE A 227 -7.45 1.62 0.71
CA PHE A 227 -7.41 1.38 -0.72
C PHE A 227 -7.67 -0.09 -0.98
N ALA A 228 -8.69 -0.38 -1.78
CA ALA A 228 -8.91 -1.68 -2.37
C ALA A 228 -8.73 -1.57 -3.88
N VAL A 229 -7.60 -2.08 -4.38
CA VAL A 229 -7.24 -2.03 -5.80
C VAL A 229 -7.67 -3.33 -6.45
N GLN A 230 -8.68 -3.27 -7.33
CA GLN A 230 -9.17 -4.41 -8.09
C GLN A 230 -8.33 -4.61 -9.36
N THR A 231 -7.60 -5.72 -9.44
CA THR A 231 -6.61 -5.99 -10.50
C THR A 231 -7.15 -6.88 -11.62
N ALA A 232 -8.30 -7.54 -11.41
CA ALA A 232 -8.94 -8.45 -12.35
C ALA A 232 -10.47 -8.46 -12.15
N GLY A 233 -11.21 -8.95 -13.15
CA GLY A 233 -12.69 -9.04 -13.07
C GLY A 233 -13.40 -7.68 -12.93
N THR A 234 -12.74 -6.60 -13.32
CA THR A 234 -13.20 -5.21 -13.24
C THR A 234 -14.26 -4.91 -14.31
N ALA A 235 -15.20 -4.02 -14.04
CA ALA A 235 -16.21 -3.63 -15.03
C ALA A 235 -15.62 -2.80 -16.20
N SER A 236 -14.54 -2.07 -15.96
CA SER A 236 -13.88 -1.20 -16.93
C SER A 236 -12.89 -1.90 -17.86
N ASN A 237 -12.48 -3.13 -17.56
CA ASN A 237 -11.31 -3.82 -18.15
C ASN A 237 -9.95 -3.14 -17.88
N PHE A 238 -9.91 -2.22 -16.93
CA PHE A 238 -8.69 -1.60 -16.40
C PHE A 238 -8.63 -1.84 -14.90
N THR A 239 -7.47 -1.66 -14.29
CA THR A 239 -7.36 -1.70 -12.84
C THR A 239 -8.27 -0.62 -12.22
N GLU A 240 -9.06 -0.99 -11.20
CA GLU A 240 -9.98 -0.09 -10.52
C GLU A 240 -9.53 0.15 -9.07
N VAL A 241 -9.67 1.39 -8.59
CA VAL A 241 -9.40 1.77 -7.20
C VAL A 241 -10.71 2.07 -6.50
N HIS A 242 -10.94 1.40 -5.38
CA HIS A 242 -12.05 1.64 -4.47
C HIS A 242 -11.50 2.11 -3.12
N LEU A 243 -11.69 3.39 -2.81
CA LEU A 243 -11.25 3.96 -1.54
C LEU A 243 -12.37 3.85 -0.51
N LEU A 244 -12.10 3.13 0.57
CA LEU A 244 -13.01 2.96 1.69
C LEU A 244 -12.65 3.94 2.80
N ASN A 245 -13.69 4.55 3.36
CA ASN A 245 -13.55 5.69 4.23
C ASN A 245 -13.20 5.35 5.68
N GLY A 246 -12.02 5.75 6.15
CA GLY A 246 -11.58 5.61 7.53
C GLY A 246 -12.48 6.32 8.54
N ARG A 247 -12.84 7.57 8.26
CA ARG A 247 -13.73 8.40 9.11
C ARG A 247 -15.11 7.80 9.33
N PHE A 248 -15.59 6.96 8.42
CA PHE A 248 -16.85 6.21 8.54
C PHE A 248 -16.65 4.70 8.72
N ASN A 249 -15.53 4.29 9.34
CA ASN A 249 -15.22 2.90 9.68
C ASN A 249 -15.39 1.94 8.47
N TYR A 250 -14.96 2.38 7.30
CA TYR A 250 -14.94 1.62 6.04
C TYR A 250 -16.32 1.15 5.53
N THR A 251 -17.41 1.73 6.06
CA THR A 251 -18.78 1.35 5.72
C THR A 251 -19.31 2.00 4.43
N GLY A 252 -18.52 2.87 3.81
CA GLY A 252 -18.86 3.51 2.55
C GLY A 252 -17.63 3.82 1.70
N PHE A 253 -17.86 3.97 0.40
CA PHE A 253 -16.84 4.40 -0.55
C PHE A 253 -16.68 5.92 -0.53
N ARG A 254 -15.42 6.36 -0.56
CA ARG A 254 -15.04 7.75 -0.86
C ARG A 254 -14.83 7.97 -2.34
N LEU A 255 -14.15 7.03 -2.99
CA LEU A 255 -13.83 7.06 -4.42
C LEU A 255 -14.01 5.66 -5.00
N GLN A 256 -14.52 5.60 -6.23
CA GLN A 256 -14.47 4.43 -7.08
C GLN A 256 -14.14 4.90 -8.49
N THR A 257 -13.02 4.46 -9.05
CA THR A 257 -12.56 4.92 -10.37
C THR A 257 -11.73 3.86 -11.06
N ALA A 258 -11.84 3.80 -12.38
CA ALA A 258 -10.84 3.12 -13.21
C ALA A 258 -9.55 3.95 -13.24
N THR A 259 -8.43 3.27 -13.48
CA THR A 259 -7.11 3.88 -13.63
C THR A 259 -6.62 3.79 -15.08
N ALA A 260 -5.52 4.46 -15.42
CA ALA A 260 -4.84 4.26 -16.70
C ALA A 260 -4.08 2.92 -16.79
N LEU A 261 -3.98 2.16 -15.69
CA LEU A 261 -3.23 0.92 -15.65
C LEU A 261 -4.06 -0.23 -16.24
N PRO A 262 -3.47 -1.08 -17.10
CA PRO A 262 -4.13 -2.30 -17.56
C PRO A 262 -4.42 -3.22 -16.38
N LEU A 263 -5.18 -4.30 -16.62
CA LEU A 263 -5.34 -5.36 -15.63
C LEU A 263 -3.96 -5.91 -15.21
N ILE A 264 -3.82 -6.18 -13.91
CA ILE A 264 -2.55 -6.53 -13.29
C ILE A 264 -2.57 -8.01 -12.93
N ASP A 265 -1.70 -8.78 -13.58
CA ASP A 265 -1.48 -10.18 -13.19
C ASP A 265 -0.63 -10.22 -11.91
N LYS A 266 -1.29 -10.51 -10.79
CA LYS A 266 -0.66 -10.62 -9.46
C LYS A 266 0.30 -11.81 -9.34
N SER A 267 0.32 -12.71 -10.32
CA SER A 267 1.34 -13.76 -10.39
C SER A 267 2.72 -13.21 -10.72
N GLU A 268 2.82 -12.05 -11.37
CA GLU A 268 4.11 -11.42 -11.75
C GLU A 268 4.29 -10.01 -11.20
N ASN A 269 3.20 -9.40 -10.71
CA ASN A 269 3.16 -8.00 -10.33
C ASN A 269 2.65 -7.80 -8.90
N ILE A 270 3.09 -6.71 -8.28
CA ILE A 270 2.59 -6.22 -6.99
C ILE A 270 2.11 -4.79 -7.18
N VAL A 271 1.09 -4.41 -6.41
CA VAL A 271 0.54 -3.06 -6.38
C VAL A 271 0.78 -2.47 -5.00
N LEU A 272 1.38 -1.29 -4.96
CA LEU A 272 1.68 -0.50 -3.77
C LEU A 272 1.14 0.92 -3.96
N THR A 273 1.22 1.72 -2.91
CA THR A 273 0.96 3.16 -3.00
C THR A 273 2.07 3.95 -2.35
N GLY A 274 2.39 5.12 -2.87
CA GLY A 274 3.39 6.01 -2.30
C GLY A 274 3.24 7.40 -2.90
N ASP A 275 3.79 8.41 -2.24
CA ASP A 275 3.91 9.74 -2.84
C ASP A 275 5.25 9.80 -3.58
N ILE A 276 5.21 9.85 -4.91
CA ILE A 276 6.42 9.83 -5.76
C ILE A 276 6.71 11.21 -6.36
N ASP A 277 5.70 12.07 -6.50
CA ASP A 277 5.86 13.42 -7.06
C ASP A 277 5.70 14.55 -6.04
N THR A 278 5.62 14.22 -4.75
CA THR A 278 5.56 15.14 -3.59
C THR A 278 4.34 16.06 -3.63
N ASP A 279 3.24 15.60 -4.22
CA ASP A 279 1.98 16.35 -4.31
C ASP A 279 1.02 16.10 -3.14
N ASP A 280 1.54 15.42 -2.11
CA ASP A 280 0.83 15.07 -0.89
C ASP A 280 -0.32 14.08 -1.15
N ALA A 281 -0.34 13.42 -2.31
CA ALA A 281 -1.28 12.37 -2.65
C ALA A 281 -0.55 11.03 -2.83
N ARG A 282 -1.29 9.95 -2.59
CA ARG A 282 -0.76 8.60 -2.78
C ARG A 282 -1.01 8.13 -4.21
N ASP A 283 0.08 7.95 -4.94
CA ASP A 283 0.10 7.39 -6.27
C ASP A 283 -0.01 5.88 -6.24
N LEU A 284 -0.42 5.30 -7.37
CA LEU A 284 -0.49 3.86 -7.55
C LEU A 284 0.79 3.35 -8.21
N ILE A 285 1.53 2.49 -7.51
CA ILE A 285 2.82 1.94 -7.95
C ILE A 285 2.62 0.48 -8.31
N VAL A 286 2.98 0.10 -9.54
CA VAL A 286 2.97 -1.28 -10.01
C VAL A 286 4.40 -1.74 -10.22
N LEU A 287 4.76 -2.82 -9.53
CA LEU A 287 6.05 -3.48 -9.63
C LEU A 287 5.90 -4.79 -10.38
N LYS A 288 6.57 -4.94 -11.52
CA LYS A 288 6.76 -6.24 -12.14
C LYS A 288 8.10 -6.80 -11.66
N TYR A 289 8.05 -7.85 -10.85
CA TYR A 289 9.23 -8.35 -10.13
C TYR A 289 9.75 -9.69 -10.64
N ARG A 290 9.01 -10.37 -11.52
CA ARG A 290 9.44 -11.59 -12.22
C ARG A 290 8.98 -11.57 -13.67
N ASN A 291 9.58 -12.43 -14.50
CA ASN A 291 9.30 -12.49 -15.94
C ASN A 291 9.42 -11.11 -16.64
N THR A 292 10.33 -10.28 -16.11
CA THR A 292 10.63 -8.92 -16.60
C THR A 292 11.50 -9.01 -17.85
N GLN A 293 11.30 -8.12 -18.81
CA GLN A 293 12.14 -8.10 -20.02
C GLN A 293 13.54 -7.56 -19.71
N SER A 294 13.65 -6.65 -18.74
CA SER A 294 14.90 -6.02 -18.35
C SER A 294 15.81 -6.90 -17.47
N GLY A 295 15.30 -8.00 -16.91
CA GLY A 295 15.96 -8.78 -15.88
C GLY A 295 16.03 -8.10 -14.50
N LYS A 296 15.39 -6.93 -14.35
CA LYS A 296 15.28 -6.15 -13.11
C LYS A 296 13.83 -5.86 -12.81
N VAL A 297 13.53 -5.47 -11.57
CA VAL A 297 12.17 -5.04 -11.22
C VAL A 297 11.80 -3.78 -12.01
N GLU A 298 10.71 -3.87 -12.78
CA GLU A 298 10.14 -2.79 -13.59
C GLU A 298 9.05 -2.09 -12.79
N ILE A 299 9.02 -0.75 -12.83
CA ILE A 299 8.21 0.09 -11.96
C ILE A 299 7.41 1.08 -12.81
N LYS A 300 6.09 1.09 -12.61
CA LYS A 300 5.16 2.03 -13.22
C LYS A 300 4.37 2.76 -12.15
N VAL A 301 4.24 4.08 -12.28
CA VAL A 301 3.53 4.92 -11.32
C VAL A 301 2.43 5.68 -12.03
N ALA A 302 1.19 5.48 -11.61
CA ALA A 302 0.03 6.26 -12.05
C ALA A 302 -0.33 7.26 -10.94
N GLY A 303 -0.32 8.54 -11.29
CA GLY A 303 -0.41 9.64 -10.33
C GLY A 303 -1.83 9.92 -9.87
N PHE A 304 -2.01 10.17 -8.58
CA PHE A 304 -3.29 10.64 -8.09
C PHE A 304 -3.43 12.13 -8.37
N GLN A 305 -4.47 12.55 -9.12
CA GLN A 305 -4.73 13.98 -9.33
C GLN A 305 -5.92 14.44 -8.51
N LYS A 306 -5.66 15.27 -7.48
CA LYS A 306 -6.72 15.97 -6.73
C LYS A 306 -7.51 16.85 -7.72
N LYS A 307 -8.85 16.77 -7.69
CA LYS A 307 -9.67 17.71 -8.47
C LYS A 307 -9.25 19.15 -8.14
N PRO A 308 -9.09 20.04 -9.13
CA PRO A 308 -8.83 21.44 -8.86
C PRO A 308 -9.89 21.97 -7.89
N LYS A 309 -9.49 22.61 -6.79
CA LYS A 309 -10.45 23.31 -5.92
C LYS A 309 -11.18 24.34 -6.78
N GLU A 310 -12.51 24.25 -6.87
CA GLU A 310 -13.29 25.29 -7.55
C GLU A 310 -12.92 26.65 -6.93
N PRO A 311 -12.63 27.67 -7.74
CA PRO A 311 -12.32 28.99 -7.22
C PRO A 311 -13.51 29.43 -6.38
N LYS A 312 -13.27 29.75 -5.10
CA LYS A 312 -14.30 30.33 -4.22
C LYS A 312 -14.93 31.49 -4.99
N LYS A 313 -16.22 31.38 -5.32
CA LYS A 313 -16.98 32.47 -5.90
C LYS A 313 -16.76 33.67 -4.99
N LYS A 314 -16.04 34.69 -5.47
CA LYS A 314 -16.01 35.99 -4.80
C LYS A 314 -17.47 36.37 -4.64
N LYS A 315 -17.93 36.60 -3.41
CA LYS A 315 -19.19 37.28 -3.19
C LYS A 315 -19.04 38.61 -3.92
N GLU A 316 -19.83 38.82 -4.96
CA GLU A 316 -20.05 40.15 -5.50
C GLU A 316 -20.68 40.94 -4.35
N ASP A 317 -19.90 41.82 -3.76
CA ASP A 317 -20.42 42.86 -2.89
C ASP A 317 -21.37 43.69 -3.76
N LYS A 318 -22.66 43.60 -3.43
CA LYS A 318 -23.68 44.45 -4.01
C LYS A 318 -23.60 45.78 -3.29
N ASP A 319 -22.89 46.72 -3.88
CA ASP A 319 -23.07 48.15 -3.61
C ASP A 319 -24.39 48.65 -4.22
#